data_AF-A0A4Y7TAF4-F1
#
_entry.id   AF-A0A4Y7TAF4-F1
#
_cell.length_a   1.000
_cell.length_b   1.000
_cell.length_c   1.000
_cell.angle_alpha   90.00
_cell.angle_beta   90.00
_cell.angle_gamma   90.00
#
_symmetry.space_group_name_H-M   'P 1'
#
loop_
_entity.id
_entity.type
_entity.pdbx_description
1 polymer ?
#
loop_
_entity_poly.entity_id
_entity_poly.type
_entity_poly.pdbx_seq_one_letter_code
_entity_poly.pdbx_strand_id
1 'polypeptide(L)'
;MAFIAHNSKWVYWDVSLPSMAGPVTAAIVLEKLYHSEELRSVVWERGDCLDLVLWLWMLQDRDSDPPLTLSTQLTKTKAGNNPLVMVMTLLTGGPRYLEPLKVKMSALPYRKHRQFVQSSLLTIEAWTADPLPLGKDTPMWMQRALLVTKAFLDIPSYAKAFIRSQIAGHLLHCSSLPHCRNLRGNTPAHELGLQPLKISISTFFFPPSPSIQSPDLVNMLVSELVLSGLLQTIVDYMLSLTEETRHPWVGWAEGTLRQGRHPLAQLASMLSDGKVYIATSNALERISKEQQGCLTAGWQQKYWNPFVATLNFHENARKMWTGCDMHINKLHICDNLNHHAKTRQASNDHGSRVCSNCLVAMYCSPECQREDWIGFHRQECGSRRLARIHGQLQSSWVSHTQKSYLLSVLTMALFDRELGNAGTRFLPRKVIDDEILMTGTDYARLTKGGSSEQS
;
A
#
# COMPACT_ATOMS: atom_id res chain seq x y z
N MET A 1 22.50 -10.63 -35.82
CA MET A 1 23.77 -10.05 -35.34
C MET A 1 24.12 -8.74 -36.05
N ALA A 2 24.10 -8.65 -37.40
CA ALA A 2 24.35 -7.40 -38.12
C ALA A 2 23.38 -6.24 -37.77
N PHE A 3 22.14 -6.56 -37.36
CA PHE A 3 21.14 -5.58 -36.90
C PHE A 3 21.52 -4.90 -35.56
N ILE A 4 22.34 -5.55 -34.73
CA ILE A 4 22.76 -5.05 -33.40
C ILE A 4 24.15 -4.41 -33.48
N ALA A 5 24.95 -4.77 -34.48
CA ALA A 5 26.38 -4.42 -34.57
C ALA A 5 26.68 -3.07 -35.24
N HIS A 6 25.73 -2.44 -35.94
CA HIS A 6 25.94 -1.13 -36.55
C HIS A 6 25.25 -0.05 -35.72
N ASN A 7 26.05 0.65 -34.90
CA ASN A 7 25.84 2.00 -34.35
C ASN A 7 24.45 2.58 -34.64
N SER A 8 23.47 2.14 -33.84
CA SER A 8 22.41 2.86 -33.14
C SER A 8 22.03 4.28 -33.59
N LYS A 9 22.08 4.62 -34.88
CA LYS A 9 21.66 5.94 -35.37
C LYS A 9 20.14 6.14 -35.31
N TRP A 10 19.36 5.06 -35.21
CA TRP A 10 17.92 5.07 -34.97
C TRP A 10 17.53 5.10 -33.48
N VAL A 11 18.52 5.02 -32.58
CA VAL A 11 18.33 5.06 -31.12
C VAL A 11 18.52 6.50 -30.57
N TYR A 12 18.86 7.47 -31.41
CA TYR A 12 18.91 8.88 -31.01
C TYR A 12 17.51 9.48 -30.94
N TRP A 13 17.22 10.04 -29.77
CA TRP A 13 15.95 10.52 -29.25
C TRP A 13 15.35 11.76 -29.96
N ASP A 14 15.90 12.16 -31.11
CA ASP A 14 15.66 13.45 -31.79
C ASP A 14 15.27 13.34 -33.29
N VAL A 15 14.86 12.17 -33.77
CA VAL A 15 14.33 12.02 -35.14
C VAL A 15 12.81 12.02 -35.12
N SER A 16 12.19 12.90 -35.92
CA SER A 16 10.75 12.86 -36.23
C SER A 16 10.34 11.43 -36.63
N LEU A 17 9.36 10.89 -35.89
CA LEU A 17 8.90 9.50 -35.85
C LEU A 17 9.30 8.63 -37.07
N PRO A 18 10.13 7.58 -36.88
CA PRO A 18 10.24 6.55 -37.90
C PRO A 18 8.91 5.79 -37.95
N SER A 19 8.49 5.40 -39.16
CA SER A 19 7.47 4.37 -39.39
C SER A 19 7.58 3.26 -38.32
N MET A 20 6.47 2.96 -37.63
CA MET A 20 6.39 1.94 -36.56
C MET A 20 6.83 0.53 -37.03
N ALA A 21 7.03 0.32 -38.34
CA ALA A 21 7.53 -0.91 -38.93
C ALA A 21 8.89 -1.36 -38.34
N GLY A 22 9.82 -0.43 -38.08
CA GLY A 22 11.13 -0.76 -37.51
C GLY A 22 11.03 -1.35 -36.10
N PRO A 23 10.42 -0.62 -35.14
CA PRO A 23 10.15 -1.12 -33.79
C PRO A 23 9.33 -2.42 -33.76
N VAL A 24 8.31 -2.56 -34.60
CA VAL A 24 7.52 -3.80 -34.73
C VAL A 24 8.40 -4.97 -35.16
N THR A 25 9.23 -4.77 -36.19
CA THR A 25 10.17 -5.79 -36.66
C THR A 25 11.17 -6.20 -35.57
N ALA A 26 11.71 -5.22 -34.83
CA ALA A 26 12.63 -5.49 -33.72
C ALA A 26 11.98 -6.36 -32.64
N ALA A 27 10.74 -6.06 -32.22
CA ALA A 27 10.03 -6.86 -31.23
C ALA A 27 9.79 -8.32 -31.69
N ILE A 28 9.43 -8.52 -32.96
CA ILE A 28 9.24 -9.87 -33.54
C ILE A 28 10.57 -10.64 -33.60
N VAL A 29 11.66 -9.97 -33.97
CA VAL A 29 13.01 -10.59 -34.00
C VAL A 29 13.44 -10.99 -32.59
N LEU A 30 13.23 -10.13 -31.59
CA LEU A 30 13.58 -10.44 -30.20
C LEU A 30 12.81 -11.64 -29.65
N GLU A 31 11.52 -11.77 -29.96
CA GLU A 31 10.74 -12.97 -29.66
C GLU A 31 11.35 -14.23 -30.29
N LYS A 32 11.70 -14.17 -31.59
CA LYS A 32 12.33 -15.33 -32.28
C LYS A 32 13.68 -15.69 -31.68
N LEU A 33 14.52 -14.69 -31.39
CA LEU A 33 15.82 -14.89 -30.74
C LEU A 33 15.67 -15.51 -29.36
N TYR A 34 14.64 -15.15 -28.61
CA TYR A 34 14.36 -15.78 -27.32
C TYR A 34 14.03 -17.26 -27.45
N HIS A 35 13.27 -17.69 -28.45
CA HIS A 35 12.92 -19.10 -28.64
C HIS A 35 14.11 -19.98 -29.05
N SER A 36 15.21 -19.40 -29.54
CA SER A 36 16.46 -20.12 -29.79
C SER A 36 17.27 -20.28 -28.51
N GLU A 37 17.45 -21.52 -28.02
CA GLU A 37 18.26 -21.78 -26.82
C GLU A 37 19.72 -21.33 -26.98
N GLU A 38 20.28 -21.53 -28.16
CA GLU A 38 21.67 -21.19 -28.51
C GLU A 38 21.92 -19.68 -28.48
N LEU A 39 20.96 -18.88 -28.95
CA LEU A 39 21.10 -17.43 -29.04
C LEU A 39 20.60 -16.72 -27.78
N ARG A 40 19.79 -17.37 -26.93
CA ARG A 40 19.19 -16.77 -25.73
C ARG A 40 20.27 -16.25 -24.77
N SER A 41 21.23 -17.08 -24.37
CA SER A 41 22.28 -16.65 -23.43
C SER A 41 23.12 -15.51 -24.03
N VAL A 42 23.51 -15.63 -25.30
CA VAL A 42 24.39 -14.67 -25.98
C VAL A 42 23.75 -13.30 -26.16
N VAL A 43 22.45 -13.24 -26.44
CA VAL A 43 21.73 -11.98 -26.68
C VAL A 43 21.38 -11.29 -25.37
N TRP A 44 20.88 -12.01 -24.37
CA TRP A 44 20.35 -11.41 -23.14
C TRP A 44 21.40 -11.10 -22.09
N GLU A 45 22.62 -11.62 -22.24
CA GLU A 45 23.79 -11.19 -21.45
C GLU A 45 24.38 -9.86 -21.92
N ARG A 46 24.01 -9.39 -23.12
CA ARG A 46 24.46 -8.08 -23.62
C ARG A 46 23.54 -6.97 -23.12
N GLY A 47 24.14 -5.94 -22.53
CA GLY A 47 23.40 -4.81 -21.97
C GLY A 47 22.62 -3.97 -23.00
N ASP A 48 23.07 -3.97 -24.27
CA ASP A 48 22.41 -3.25 -25.38
C ASP A 48 21.02 -3.81 -25.72
N CYS A 49 20.84 -5.12 -25.59
CA CYS A 49 19.56 -5.78 -25.82
C CYS A 49 18.54 -5.44 -24.73
N LEU A 50 18.98 -5.32 -23.47
CA LEU A 50 18.13 -4.88 -22.37
C LEU A 50 17.69 -3.42 -22.53
N ASP A 51 18.60 -2.55 -22.95
CA ASP A 51 18.29 -1.14 -23.26
C ASP A 51 17.25 -1.04 -24.39
N LEU A 52 17.40 -1.85 -25.44
CA LEU A 52 16.45 -1.91 -26.55
C LEU A 52 15.06 -2.36 -26.09
N VAL A 53 14.95 -3.42 -25.28
CA VAL A 53 13.65 -3.89 -24.79
C VAL A 53 12.96 -2.85 -23.91
N LEU A 54 13.69 -2.21 -23.00
CA LEU A 54 13.15 -1.12 -22.18
C LEU A 54 12.67 0.06 -23.05
N TRP A 55 13.42 0.41 -24.09
CA TRP A 55 13.03 1.43 -25.05
C TRP A 55 11.75 1.06 -25.81
N LEU A 56 11.66 -0.16 -26.33
CA LEU A 56 10.48 -0.67 -27.03
C LEU A 56 9.24 -0.67 -26.13
N TRP A 57 9.38 -1.01 -24.84
CA TRP A 57 8.27 -0.93 -23.87
C TRP A 57 7.77 0.50 -23.66
N MET A 58 8.69 1.46 -23.60
CA MET A 58 8.38 2.88 -23.41
C MET A 58 7.92 3.59 -24.68
N LEU A 59 7.98 2.94 -25.85
CA LEU A 59 7.63 3.55 -27.12
C LEU A 59 6.11 3.79 -27.21
N GLN A 60 5.75 5.05 -27.45
CA GLN A 60 4.39 5.53 -27.59
C GLN A 60 4.31 6.37 -28.86
N ASP A 61 3.33 6.06 -29.71
CA ASP A 61 2.88 6.92 -30.78
C ASP A 61 2.03 8.03 -30.15
N ARG A 62 2.53 9.27 -30.21
CA ARG A 62 1.88 10.43 -29.61
C ARG A 62 0.95 11.15 -30.58
N ASP A 63 0.99 10.78 -31.86
CA ASP A 63 0.17 11.41 -32.88
C ASP A 63 -1.23 10.76 -32.91
N SER A 64 -1.37 9.56 -32.36
CA SER A 64 -2.66 8.92 -32.10
C SER A 64 -3.33 9.47 -30.83
N ASP A 65 -4.65 9.67 -30.88
CA ASP A 65 -5.48 10.01 -29.72
C ASP A 65 -6.51 8.89 -29.44
N PRO A 66 -6.40 8.13 -28.32
CA PRO A 66 -5.35 8.21 -27.30
C PRO A 66 -3.99 7.65 -27.80
N PRO A 67 -2.87 7.97 -27.12
CA PRO A 67 -1.54 7.48 -27.48
C PRO A 67 -1.46 5.95 -27.54
N LEU A 68 -1.01 5.41 -28.67
CA LEU A 68 -0.84 3.96 -28.87
C LEU A 68 0.55 3.53 -28.44
N THR A 69 0.64 2.48 -27.62
CA THR A 69 1.93 1.87 -27.30
C THR A 69 2.36 0.91 -28.41
N LEU A 70 3.66 0.61 -28.52
CA LEU A 70 4.11 -0.45 -29.43
C LEU A 70 3.40 -1.78 -29.13
N SER A 71 3.13 -2.06 -27.85
CA SER A 71 2.43 -3.26 -27.42
C SER A 71 1.01 -3.34 -28.01
N THR A 72 0.24 -2.25 -27.97
CA THR A 72 -1.12 -2.26 -28.54
C THR A 72 -1.12 -2.40 -30.05
N GLN A 73 -0.13 -1.81 -30.73
CA GLN A 73 0.04 -1.98 -32.17
C GLN A 73 0.40 -3.43 -32.54
N LEU A 74 1.33 -4.05 -31.80
CA LEU A 74 1.71 -5.45 -32.03
C LEU A 74 0.51 -6.40 -31.91
N THR A 75 -0.31 -6.20 -30.89
CA THR A 75 -1.53 -6.98 -30.65
C THR A 75 -2.53 -6.87 -31.81
N LYS A 76 -2.64 -5.71 -32.48
CA LYS A 76 -3.49 -5.56 -33.68
C LYS A 76 -2.93 -6.31 -34.90
N THR A 77 -1.61 -6.35 -35.05
CA THR A 77 -0.96 -6.97 -36.21
C THR A 77 -0.82 -8.49 -36.13
N LYS A 78 -0.76 -9.05 -34.91
CA LYS A 78 -0.52 -10.48 -34.68
C LYS A 78 -1.62 -11.01 -33.78
N ALA A 79 -2.74 -11.43 -34.40
CA ALA A 79 -3.91 -11.94 -33.70
C ALA A 79 -3.53 -12.96 -32.62
N GLY A 80 -3.86 -12.65 -31.36
CA GLY A 80 -3.64 -13.52 -30.20
C GLY A 80 -2.25 -13.52 -29.55
N ASN A 81 -1.28 -12.70 -29.99
CA ASN A 81 0.07 -12.71 -29.39
C ASN A 81 0.65 -11.28 -29.21
N ASN A 82 1.50 -11.12 -28.20
CA ASN A 82 2.26 -9.90 -27.96
C ASN A 82 3.75 -10.24 -27.70
N PRO A 83 4.61 -10.11 -28.73
CA PRO A 83 6.04 -10.45 -28.64
C PRO A 83 6.77 -9.69 -27.52
N LEU A 84 6.44 -8.40 -27.34
CA LEU A 84 7.10 -7.54 -26.38
C LEU A 84 6.74 -7.91 -24.94
N VAL A 85 5.46 -8.18 -24.65
CA VAL A 85 5.01 -8.64 -23.33
C VAL A 85 5.55 -10.01 -23.01
N MET A 86 5.65 -10.90 -24.00
CA MET A 86 6.25 -12.21 -23.80
C MET A 86 7.73 -12.07 -23.41
N VAL A 87 8.53 -11.35 -24.20
CA VAL A 87 9.95 -11.11 -23.91
C VAL A 87 10.13 -10.48 -22.52
N MET A 88 9.37 -9.45 -22.19
CA MET A 88 9.48 -8.79 -20.89
C MET A 88 9.10 -9.70 -19.73
N THR A 89 8.01 -10.47 -19.85
CA THR A 89 7.59 -11.42 -18.81
C THR A 89 8.72 -12.41 -18.49
N LEU A 90 9.40 -12.90 -19.54
CA LEU A 90 10.48 -13.86 -19.42
C LEU A 90 11.72 -13.23 -18.77
N LEU A 91 12.11 -12.02 -19.19
CA LEU A 91 13.22 -11.28 -18.57
C LEU A 91 12.95 -10.99 -17.09
N THR A 92 11.69 -10.74 -16.72
CA THR A 92 11.31 -10.52 -15.32
C THR A 92 11.07 -11.80 -14.52
N GLY A 93 11.01 -12.96 -15.17
CA GLY A 93 10.62 -14.23 -14.55
C GLY A 93 11.74 -14.99 -13.83
N GLY A 94 13.01 -14.61 -14.03
CA GLY A 94 14.15 -15.31 -13.42
C GLY A 94 15.29 -14.37 -13.01
N PRO A 95 16.01 -14.68 -11.90
CA PRO A 95 17.01 -13.78 -11.33
C PRO A 95 18.17 -13.47 -12.30
N ARG A 96 18.54 -14.42 -13.16
CA ARG A 96 19.61 -14.28 -14.15
C ARG A 96 19.43 -13.05 -15.05
N TYR A 97 18.20 -12.75 -15.47
CA TYR A 97 17.90 -11.65 -16.38
C TYR A 97 17.29 -10.44 -15.66
N LEU A 98 16.57 -10.69 -14.57
CA LEU A 98 15.94 -9.64 -13.78
C LEU A 98 16.97 -8.70 -13.13
N GLU A 99 18.07 -9.22 -12.58
CA GLU A 99 19.05 -8.40 -11.88
C GLU A 99 19.77 -7.40 -12.83
N PRO A 100 20.31 -7.82 -13.98
CA PRO A 100 20.84 -6.87 -14.98
C PRO A 100 19.78 -5.85 -15.46
N LEU A 101 18.54 -6.29 -15.65
CA LEU A 101 17.44 -5.42 -16.08
C LEU A 101 17.09 -4.39 -14.99
N LYS A 102 17.11 -4.76 -13.71
CA LYS A 102 16.94 -3.85 -12.58
C LYS A 102 18.06 -2.83 -12.50
N VAL A 103 19.32 -3.22 -12.75
CA VAL A 103 20.44 -2.28 -12.83
C VAL A 103 20.17 -1.22 -13.90
N LYS A 104 19.77 -1.64 -15.11
CA LYS A 104 19.39 -0.71 -16.19
C LYS A 104 18.21 0.18 -15.82
N MET A 105 17.15 -0.39 -15.27
CA MET A 105 15.98 0.37 -14.80
C MET A 105 16.35 1.39 -13.74
N SER A 106 17.19 1.02 -12.77
CA SER A 106 17.62 1.90 -11.66
C SER A 106 18.44 3.11 -12.14
N ALA A 107 19.19 2.95 -13.23
CA ALA A 107 19.98 4.01 -13.84
C ALA A 107 19.14 5.02 -14.65
N LEU A 108 17.88 4.69 -14.97
CA LEU A 108 17.00 5.59 -15.70
C LEU A 108 16.51 6.76 -14.82
N PRO A 109 16.34 7.96 -15.39
CA PRO A 109 15.78 9.08 -14.65
C PRO A 109 14.29 8.87 -14.35
N TYR A 110 13.77 9.53 -13.32
CA TYR A 110 12.36 9.42 -12.88
C TYR A 110 11.33 9.63 -14.00
N ARG A 111 11.59 10.52 -14.98
CA ARG A 111 10.73 10.71 -16.16
C ARG A 111 10.54 9.42 -16.96
N LYS A 112 11.58 8.60 -17.07
CA LYS A 112 11.54 7.32 -17.79
C LYS A 112 10.83 6.24 -16.96
N HIS A 113 10.97 6.23 -15.63
CA HIS A 113 10.14 5.38 -14.78
C HIS A 113 8.64 5.69 -14.96
N ARG A 114 8.27 6.97 -14.98
CA ARG A 114 6.89 7.39 -15.27
C ARG A 114 6.44 6.95 -16.67
N GLN A 115 7.28 7.12 -17.69
CA GLN A 115 6.97 6.70 -19.05
C GLN A 115 6.75 5.18 -19.14
N PHE A 116 7.59 4.38 -18.47
CA PHE A 116 7.44 2.93 -18.43
C PHE A 116 6.11 2.50 -17.82
N VAL A 117 5.77 3.05 -16.64
CA VAL A 117 4.50 2.77 -15.96
C VAL A 117 3.31 3.21 -16.81
N GLN A 118 3.39 4.40 -17.44
CA GLN A 118 2.34 4.90 -18.33
C GLN A 118 2.14 3.99 -19.55
N SER A 119 3.21 3.49 -20.15
CA SER A 119 3.10 2.52 -21.25
C SER A 119 2.44 1.23 -20.80
N SER A 120 2.73 0.73 -19.59
CA SER A 120 2.04 -0.43 -19.04
C SER A 120 0.55 -0.16 -18.87
N LEU A 121 0.18 0.99 -18.30
CA LEU A 121 -1.21 1.39 -18.08
C LEU A 121 -1.98 1.46 -19.42
N LEU A 122 -1.47 2.24 -20.39
CA LEU A 122 -2.10 2.40 -21.71
C LEU A 122 -2.26 1.07 -22.45
N THR A 123 -1.29 0.17 -22.30
CA THR A 123 -1.34 -1.17 -22.91
C THR A 123 -2.49 -1.99 -22.32
N ILE A 124 -2.60 -2.01 -20.99
CA ILE A 124 -3.63 -2.79 -20.30
C ILE A 124 -5.01 -2.17 -20.52
N GLU A 125 -5.13 -0.84 -20.49
CA GLU A 125 -6.36 -0.10 -20.79
C GLU A 125 -6.91 -0.46 -22.18
N ALA A 126 -6.05 -0.45 -23.19
CA ALA A 126 -6.45 -0.82 -24.55
C ALA A 126 -7.02 -2.24 -24.64
N TRP A 127 -6.42 -3.20 -23.91
CA TRP A 127 -6.93 -4.58 -23.88
C TRP A 127 -8.20 -4.74 -23.05
N THR A 128 -8.43 -3.88 -22.04
CA THR A 128 -9.72 -3.84 -21.34
C THR A 128 -10.83 -3.24 -22.20
N ALA A 129 -10.51 -2.20 -22.98
CA ALA A 129 -11.47 -1.52 -23.85
C ALA A 129 -11.87 -2.37 -25.07
N ASP A 130 -10.91 -3.05 -25.69
CA ASP A 130 -11.14 -3.96 -26.80
C ASP A 130 -10.37 -5.29 -26.60
N PRO A 131 -11.01 -6.30 -25.99
CA PRO A 131 -10.40 -7.60 -25.78
C PRO A 131 -10.39 -8.49 -27.04
N LEU A 132 -11.06 -8.09 -28.14
CA LEU A 132 -11.19 -8.91 -29.36
C LEU A 132 -9.83 -9.37 -29.93
N PRO A 133 -8.77 -8.53 -29.98
CA PRO A 133 -7.48 -8.92 -30.57
C PRO A 133 -6.77 -10.07 -29.83
N LEU A 134 -7.02 -10.23 -28.54
CA LEU A 134 -6.43 -11.28 -27.69
C LEU A 134 -7.43 -12.41 -27.37
N GLY A 135 -8.73 -12.17 -27.60
CA GLY A 135 -9.79 -13.13 -27.39
C GLY A 135 -9.85 -13.63 -25.94
N LYS A 136 -9.92 -14.96 -25.79
CA LYS A 136 -10.02 -15.62 -24.46
C LYS A 136 -8.75 -15.47 -23.61
N ASP A 137 -7.61 -15.16 -24.22
CA ASP A 137 -6.31 -15.06 -23.54
C ASP A 137 -6.03 -13.67 -22.96
N THR A 138 -6.91 -12.69 -23.20
CA THR A 138 -6.78 -11.32 -22.69
C THR A 138 -6.38 -11.25 -21.21
N PRO A 139 -7.02 -11.99 -20.29
CA PRO A 139 -6.68 -11.93 -18.87
C PRO A 139 -5.25 -12.41 -18.56
N MET A 140 -4.77 -13.45 -19.26
CA MET A 140 -3.40 -13.94 -19.12
C MET A 140 -2.39 -12.87 -19.55
N TRP A 141 -2.62 -12.21 -20.68
CA TRP A 141 -1.74 -11.16 -21.19
C TRP A 141 -1.71 -9.93 -20.28
N MET A 142 -2.86 -9.53 -19.73
CA MET A 142 -2.94 -8.48 -18.71
C MET A 142 -2.10 -8.84 -17.48
N GLN A 143 -2.23 -10.07 -16.97
CA GLN A 143 -1.44 -10.54 -15.83
C GLN A 143 0.07 -10.53 -16.10
N ARG A 144 0.48 -10.91 -17.31
CA ARG A 144 1.88 -10.84 -17.75
C ARG A 144 2.41 -9.40 -17.76
N ALA A 145 1.64 -8.47 -18.34
CA ALA A 145 2.00 -7.05 -18.32
C ALA A 145 2.05 -6.47 -16.89
N LEU A 146 1.16 -6.93 -16.02
CA LEU A 146 1.17 -6.57 -14.59
C LEU A 146 2.43 -7.09 -13.89
N LEU A 147 2.80 -8.37 -14.09
CA LEU A 147 4.02 -8.96 -13.53
C LEU A 147 5.26 -8.15 -13.91
N VAL A 148 5.37 -7.77 -15.19
CA VAL A 148 6.43 -6.89 -15.68
C VAL A 148 6.47 -5.57 -14.93
N THR A 149 5.30 -4.98 -14.67
CA THR A 149 5.19 -3.69 -13.98
C THR A 149 5.54 -3.80 -12.49
N LYS A 150 5.33 -4.96 -11.85
CA LYS A 150 5.67 -5.22 -10.44
C LYS A 150 7.17 -5.50 -10.22
N ALA A 151 7.88 -5.95 -11.27
CA ALA A 151 9.26 -6.43 -11.19
C ALA A 151 10.28 -5.41 -10.65
N PHE A 152 9.93 -4.12 -10.65
CA PHE A 152 10.82 -3.01 -10.29
C PHE A 152 10.35 -2.24 -9.03
N LEU A 153 9.39 -2.76 -8.27
CA LEU A 153 8.86 -2.08 -7.07
C LEU A 153 9.87 -1.93 -5.93
N ASP A 154 10.97 -2.67 -5.96
CA ASP A 154 12.11 -2.49 -5.06
C ASP A 154 12.95 -1.25 -5.38
N ILE A 155 12.81 -0.67 -6.58
CA ILE A 155 13.50 0.57 -6.97
C ILE A 155 12.68 1.77 -6.47
N PRO A 156 13.17 2.60 -5.53
CA PRO A 156 12.33 3.60 -4.84
C PRO A 156 11.70 4.65 -5.77
N SER A 157 12.47 5.16 -6.74
CA SER A 157 11.95 6.14 -7.71
C SER A 157 10.90 5.54 -8.66
N TYR A 158 11.04 4.25 -8.98
CA TYR A 158 10.06 3.51 -9.78
C TYR A 158 8.79 3.26 -8.97
N ALA A 159 8.90 2.73 -7.75
CA ALA A 159 7.75 2.53 -6.86
C ALA A 159 6.96 3.84 -6.66
N LYS A 160 7.68 4.96 -6.51
CA LYS A 160 7.09 6.30 -6.44
C LYS A 160 6.34 6.68 -7.73
N ALA A 161 6.85 6.32 -8.91
CA ALA A 161 6.19 6.56 -10.19
C ALA A 161 4.95 5.67 -10.36
N PHE A 162 5.08 4.39 -10.02
CA PHE A 162 4.02 3.37 -10.05
C PHE A 162 2.81 3.78 -9.20
N ILE A 163 3.05 4.18 -7.95
CA ILE A 163 1.95 4.51 -7.04
C ILE A 163 1.29 5.85 -7.43
N ARG A 164 2.10 6.82 -7.89
CA ARG A 164 1.58 8.11 -8.38
C ARG A 164 0.78 8.01 -9.67
N SER A 165 0.97 6.95 -10.47
CA SER A 165 0.18 6.76 -11.68
C SER A 165 -1.21 6.20 -11.40
N GLN A 166 -1.51 5.77 -10.16
CA GLN A 166 -2.79 5.16 -9.78
C GLN A 166 -3.17 3.98 -10.69
N ILE A 167 -2.17 3.25 -11.18
CA ILE A 167 -2.41 2.12 -12.09
C ILE A 167 -3.20 1.00 -11.38
N ALA A 168 -2.97 0.79 -10.08
CA ALA A 168 -3.57 -0.32 -9.36
C ALA A 168 -5.09 -0.16 -9.20
N GLY A 169 -5.53 0.98 -8.70
CA GLY A 169 -6.93 1.35 -8.56
C GLY A 169 -7.61 1.66 -9.88
N HIS A 170 -6.91 2.22 -10.87
CA HIS A 170 -7.49 2.36 -12.22
C HIS A 170 -7.84 0.99 -12.81
N LEU A 171 -6.92 0.03 -12.75
CA LEU A 171 -7.16 -1.32 -13.29
C LEU A 171 -8.20 -2.09 -12.50
N LEU A 172 -8.24 -1.94 -11.17
CA LEU A 172 -9.30 -2.52 -10.35
C LEU A 172 -10.67 -1.95 -10.74
N HIS A 173 -10.76 -0.64 -10.97
CA HIS A 173 -11.98 -0.01 -11.45
C HIS A 173 -12.38 -0.53 -12.84
N CYS A 174 -11.47 -0.56 -13.82
CA CYS A 174 -11.76 -1.06 -15.16
C CYS A 174 -12.22 -2.53 -15.15
N SER A 175 -11.66 -3.36 -14.27
CA SER A 175 -12.06 -4.75 -14.13
C SER A 175 -13.50 -4.96 -13.65
N SER A 176 -14.13 -3.91 -13.12
CA SER A 176 -15.53 -3.90 -12.67
C SER A 176 -16.51 -3.46 -13.76
N LEU A 177 -16.02 -3.00 -14.93
CA LEU A 177 -16.86 -2.55 -16.04
C LEU A 177 -17.68 -3.71 -16.63
N PRO A 178 -18.89 -3.45 -17.17
CA PRO A 178 -19.79 -4.50 -17.65
C PRO A 178 -19.17 -5.47 -18.66
N HIS A 179 -18.37 -4.97 -19.60
CA HIS A 179 -17.70 -5.77 -20.63
C HIS A 179 -16.55 -6.64 -20.07
N CYS A 180 -16.04 -6.34 -18.88
CA CYS A 180 -14.99 -7.11 -18.19
C CYS A 180 -15.55 -8.23 -17.29
N ARG A 181 -16.86 -8.27 -17.01
CA ARG A 181 -17.46 -9.21 -16.02
C ARG A 181 -17.25 -10.69 -16.35
N ASN A 182 -17.19 -11.02 -17.64
CA ASN A 182 -17.00 -12.40 -18.12
C ASN A 182 -15.53 -12.80 -18.22
N LEU A 183 -14.61 -11.84 -18.10
CA LEU A 183 -13.18 -12.13 -18.11
C LEU A 183 -12.79 -12.85 -16.82
N ARG A 184 -11.99 -13.91 -16.98
CA ARG A 184 -11.48 -14.72 -15.89
C ARG A 184 -9.98 -14.86 -16.01
N GLY A 185 -9.26 -14.61 -14.92
CA GLY A 185 -7.81 -14.70 -14.85
C GLY A 185 -7.34 -15.83 -13.94
N ASN A 186 -6.06 -16.18 -14.06
CA ASN A 186 -5.41 -17.10 -13.11
C ASN A 186 -5.12 -16.36 -11.80
N THR A 187 -5.43 -16.95 -10.67
CA THR A 187 -4.84 -16.54 -9.39
C THR A 187 -3.63 -17.44 -9.09
N PRO A 188 -2.67 -16.99 -8.26
CA PRO A 188 -1.57 -17.86 -7.79
C PRO A 188 -2.06 -19.14 -7.09
N ALA A 189 -3.33 -19.16 -6.68
CA ALA A 189 -4.03 -20.30 -6.10
C ALA A 189 -4.57 -21.24 -7.19
N HIS A 190 -3.71 -22.12 -7.73
CA HIS A 190 -4.10 -23.12 -8.74
C HIS A 190 -5.30 -24.01 -8.34
N GLU A 191 -5.64 -24.09 -7.05
CA GLU A 191 -6.73 -24.93 -6.53
C GLU A 191 -8.14 -24.35 -6.76
N LEU A 192 -8.28 -23.05 -7.04
CA LEU A 192 -9.59 -22.37 -7.14
C LEU A 192 -10.05 -22.11 -8.59
N GLY A 193 -9.32 -22.62 -9.58
CA GLY A 193 -9.62 -22.40 -11.00
C GLY A 193 -9.56 -20.94 -11.43
N LEU A 194 -10.18 -20.64 -12.58
CA LEU A 194 -10.22 -19.30 -13.17
C LEU A 194 -11.14 -18.37 -12.36
N GLN A 195 -10.58 -17.29 -11.83
CA GLN A 195 -11.29 -16.33 -10.98
C GLN A 195 -11.73 -15.10 -11.77
N PRO A 196 -12.80 -14.39 -11.37
CA PRO A 196 -13.16 -13.11 -11.99
C PRO A 196 -11.97 -12.16 -12.05
N LEU A 197 -11.84 -11.42 -13.16
CA LEU A 197 -10.69 -10.54 -13.40
C LEU A 197 -10.43 -9.57 -12.24
N LYS A 198 -11.49 -9.01 -11.63
CA LYS A 198 -11.40 -8.15 -10.44
C LYS A 198 -10.71 -8.81 -9.25
N ILE A 199 -10.95 -10.11 -9.03
CA ILE A 199 -10.29 -10.88 -7.97
C ILE A 199 -8.81 -11.01 -8.29
N SER A 200 -8.48 -11.43 -9.52
CA SER A 200 -7.10 -11.57 -9.97
C SER A 200 -6.29 -10.27 -9.83
N ILE A 201 -6.88 -9.13 -10.22
CA ILE A 201 -6.25 -7.81 -10.08
C ILE A 201 -6.11 -7.41 -8.61
N SER A 202 -7.14 -7.62 -7.80
CA SER A 202 -7.07 -7.30 -6.37
C SER A 202 -6.00 -8.11 -5.64
N THR A 203 -5.85 -9.41 -5.94
CA THR A 203 -4.82 -10.29 -5.37
C THR A 203 -3.42 -9.93 -5.83
N PHE A 204 -3.31 -9.27 -6.98
CA PHE A 204 -2.02 -8.86 -7.53
C PHE A 204 -1.43 -7.65 -6.80
N PHE A 205 -2.30 -6.70 -6.40
CA PHE A 205 -1.91 -5.45 -5.73
C PHE A 205 -2.11 -5.47 -4.21
N PHE A 206 -2.90 -6.41 -3.68
CA PHE A 206 -3.19 -6.56 -2.26
C PHE A 206 -2.96 -8.01 -1.82
N PRO A 207 -2.17 -8.27 -0.76
CA PRO A 207 -1.43 -7.30 0.06
C PRO A 207 -0.36 -6.55 -0.76
N PRO A 208 0.01 -5.33 -0.33
CA PRO A 208 1.12 -4.59 -0.94
C PRO A 208 2.41 -5.39 -0.90
N SER A 209 3.19 -5.33 -1.98
CA SER A 209 4.45 -6.05 -2.07
C SER A 209 5.41 -5.64 -0.93
N PRO A 210 6.06 -6.61 -0.25
CA PRO A 210 7.04 -6.30 0.80
C PRO A 210 8.27 -5.55 0.27
N SER A 211 8.50 -5.56 -1.04
CA SER A 211 9.54 -4.78 -1.71
C SER A 211 9.32 -3.27 -1.62
N ILE A 212 8.07 -2.82 -1.39
CA ILE A 212 7.77 -1.40 -1.17
C ILE A 212 8.16 -1.04 0.27
N GLN A 213 9.36 -0.51 0.45
CA GLN A 213 9.90 -0.19 1.78
C GLN A 213 9.27 1.03 2.45
N SER A 214 8.49 1.84 1.72
CA SER A 214 7.95 3.10 2.25
C SER A 214 6.49 2.95 2.70
N PRO A 215 6.20 2.95 4.02
CA PRO A 215 4.84 3.00 4.57
C PRO A 215 3.92 4.02 3.92
N ASP A 216 4.37 5.25 3.66
CA ASP A 216 3.54 6.29 3.01
C ASP A 216 3.06 5.88 1.62
N LEU A 217 3.92 5.18 0.87
CA LEU A 217 3.64 4.69 -0.47
C LEU A 217 2.68 3.50 -0.39
N VAL A 218 2.91 2.59 0.56
CA VAL A 218 2.02 1.47 0.87
C VAL A 218 0.61 1.97 1.24
N ASN A 219 0.50 2.94 2.15
CA ASN A 219 -0.78 3.50 2.58
C ASN A 219 -1.49 4.23 1.44
N MET A 220 -0.74 4.95 0.58
CA MET A 220 -1.28 5.57 -0.62
C MET A 220 -1.88 4.53 -1.57
N LEU A 221 -1.14 3.46 -1.86
CA LEU A 221 -1.61 2.35 -2.70
C LEU A 221 -2.86 1.68 -2.12
N VAL A 222 -2.87 1.35 -0.83
CA VAL A 222 -4.03 0.69 -0.20
C VAL A 222 -5.24 1.62 -0.18
N SER A 223 -5.07 2.90 0.17
CA SER A 223 -6.17 3.86 0.14
C SER A 223 -6.79 3.99 -1.25
N GLU A 224 -5.96 3.98 -2.30
CA GLU A 224 -6.40 4.06 -3.68
C GLU A 224 -7.14 2.79 -4.13
N LEU A 225 -6.60 1.61 -3.83
CA LEU A 225 -7.29 0.33 -4.07
C LEU A 225 -8.66 0.26 -3.40
N VAL A 226 -8.76 0.71 -2.14
CA VAL A 226 -10.02 0.73 -1.39
C VAL A 226 -11.03 1.68 -2.04
N LEU A 227 -10.62 2.89 -2.41
CA LEU A 227 -11.48 3.85 -3.12
C LEU A 227 -11.96 3.31 -4.47
N SER A 228 -11.13 2.51 -5.14
CA SER A 228 -11.44 1.83 -6.40
C SER A 228 -12.22 0.53 -6.27
N GLY A 229 -12.64 0.13 -5.06
CA GLY A 229 -13.55 -0.99 -4.85
C GLY A 229 -12.92 -2.28 -4.32
N LEU A 230 -11.73 -2.23 -3.72
CA LEU A 230 -11.10 -3.40 -3.09
C LEU A 230 -12.02 -4.03 -2.02
N LEU A 231 -12.61 -3.23 -1.12
CA LEU A 231 -13.49 -3.75 -0.08
C LEU A 231 -14.73 -4.45 -0.66
N GLN A 232 -15.38 -3.82 -1.64
CA GLN A 232 -16.51 -4.44 -2.35
C GLN A 232 -16.10 -5.76 -3.02
N THR A 233 -14.91 -5.79 -3.64
CA THR A 233 -14.36 -6.98 -4.30
C THR A 233 -14.16 -8.13 -3.30
N ILE A 234 -13.63 -7.83 -2.11
CA ILE A 234 -13.46 -8.81 -1.03
C ILE A 234 -14.82 -9.31 -0.51
N VAL A 235 -15.79 -8.40 -0.31
CA VAL A 235 -17.14 -8.73 0.15
C VAL A 235 -17.86 -9.63 -0.86
N ASP A 236 -17.89 -9.24 -2.14
CA ASP A 236 -18.52 -10.02 -3.19
C ASP A 236 -17.91 -11.42 -3.29
N TYR A 237 -16.58 -11.51 -3.17
CA TYR A 237 -15.87 -12.77 -3.17
C TYR A 237 -16.28 -13.64 -1.98
N MET A 238 -16.26 -13.10 -0.76
CA MET A 238 -16.65 -13.84 0.44
C MET A 238 -18.10 -14.34 0.39
N LEU A 239 -19.02 -13.54 -0.17
CA LEU A 239 -20.42 -13.93 -0.36
C LEU A 239 -20.60 -14.98 -1.47
N SER A 240 -19.66 -15.08 -2.41
CA SER A 240 -19.68 -16.12 -3.46
C SER A 240 -19.18 -17.49 -2.97
N LEU A 241 -18.59 -17.56 -1.78
CA LEU A 241 -18.00 -18.77 -1.21
C LEU A 241 -18.95 -19.49 -0.24
N THR A 242 -18.76 -20.80 -0.11
CA THR A 242 -19.43 -21.65 0.89
C THR A 242 -18.51 -21.93 2.07
N GLU A 243 -19.08 -22.35 3.22
CA GLU A 243 -18.31 -22.70 4.42
C GLU A 243 -17.30 -23.84 4.17
N GLU A 244 -17.62 -24.73 3.24
CA GLU A 244 -16.78 -25.86 2.84
C GLU A 244 -15.57 -25.47 1.98
N THR A 245 -15.50 -24.20 1.55
CA THR A 245 -14.40 -23.71 0.72
C THR A 245 -13.08 -23.82 1.48
N ARG A 246 -12.21 -24.72 1.02
CA ARG A 246 -10.87 -24.86 1.58
C ARG A 246 -10.02 -23.67 1.18
N HIS A 247 -9.34 -23.08 2.17
CA HIS A 247 -8.42 -21.97 1.97
C HIS A 247 -9.01 -20.82 1.13
N PRO A 248 -10.08 -20.16 1.60
CA PRO A 248 -10.75 -19.11 0.84
C PRO A 248 -9.84 -17.91 0.50
N TRP A 249 -8.69 -17.77 1.18
CA TRP A 249 -7.83 -16.59 1.07
C TRP A 249 -6.51 -16.82 0.34
N VAL A 250 -6.28 -17.97 -0.31
CA VAL A 250 -4.96 -18.28 -0.93
C VAL A 250 -4.51 -17.19 -1.91
N GLY A 251 -5.43 -16.58 -2.65
CA GLY A 251 -5.10 -15.47 -3.57
C GLY A 251 -4.48 -14.25 -2.87
N TRP A 252 -4.83 -13.98 -1.62
CA TRP A 252 -4.35 -12.83 -0.84
C TRP A 252 -3.27 -13.20 0.20
N ALA A 253 -2.82 -14.46 0.20
CA ALA A 253 -1.79 -14.95 1.09
C ALA A 253 -0.46 -15.09 0.32
N GLU A 254 0.33 -14.01 0.22
CA GLU A 254 1.70 -14.10 -0.30
C GLU A 254 2.62 -14.83 0.71
N GLY A 255 3.30 -15.89 0.25
CA GLY A 255 4.49 -16.50 0.88
C GLY A 255 4.26 -17.34 2.15
N THR A 256 4.66 -18.64 2.11
CA THR A 256 4.92 -19.66 3.16
C THR A 256 4.14 -19.72 4.49
N LEU A 257 3.25 -18.79 4.83
CA LEU A 257 2.45 -18.78 6.04
C LEU A 257 1.07 -19.35 5.72
N ARG A 258 1.04 -20.68 5.61
CA ARG A 258 -0.19 -21.46 5.72
C ARG A 258 -0.72 -21.32 7.15
N GLN A 259 -1.42 -20.24 7.47
CA GLN A 259 -2.50 -20.14 8.48
C GLN A 259 -2.80 -18.65 8.81
N GLY A 260 -4.05 -18.22 8.58
CA GLY A 260 -4.68 -17.16 9.38
C GLY A 260 -4.71 -15.73 8.84
N ARG A 261 -3.98 -15.36 7.78
CA ARG A 261 -4.04 -13.99 7.23
C ARG A 261 -5.04 -13.91 6.08
N HIS A 262 -6.18 -13.28 6.34
CA HIS A 262 -7.23 -12.96 5.37
C HIS A 262 -7.20 -11.47 5.02
N PRO A 263 -7.71 -11.05 3.84
CA PRO A 263 -7.55 -9.67 3.36
C PRO A 263 -8.19 -8.62 4.28
N LEU A 264 -9.30 -8.94 4.96
CA LEU A 264 -9.91 -8.02 5.93
C LEU A 264 -9.01 -7.78 7.17
N ALA A 265 -8.31 -8.80 7.67
CA ALA A 265 -7.37 -8.62 8.78
C ALA A 265 -6.13 -7.81 8.36
N GLN A 266 -5.64 -8.02 7.13
CA GLN A 266 -4.57 -7.21 6.56
C GLN A 266 -5.00 -5.75 6.45
N LEU A 267 -6.19 -5.48 5.90
CA LEU A 267 -6.72 -4.11 5.79
C LEU A 267 -6.95 -3.48 7.16
N ALA A 268 -7.50 -4.24 8.12
CA ALA A 268 -7.71 -3.78 9.50
C ALA A 268 -6.41 -3.31 10.17
N SER A 269 -5.30 -4.02 9.95
CA SER A 269 -3.99 -3.65 10.51
C SER A 269 -3.46 -2.29 10.02
N MET A 270 -4.02 -1.77 8.92
CA MET A 270 -3.58 -0.53 8.28
C MET A 270 -4.48 0.67 8.60
N LEU A 271 -5.54 0.49 9.39
CA LEU A 271 -6.51 1.54 9.77
C LEU A 271 -5.93 2.61 10.72
N SER A 272 -4.73 2.37 11.26
CA SER A 272 -3.97 3.39 11.99
C SER A 272 -3.55 4.56 11.09
N ASP A 273 -3.43 4.34 9.78
CA ASP A 273 -3.23 5.40 8.80
C ASP A 273 -4.54 6.14 8.49
N GLY A 274 -4.50 7.48 8.52
CA GLY A 274 -5.66 8.32 8.28
C GLY A 274 -6.30 8.15 6.91
N LYS A 275 -5.49 8.02 5.86
CA LYS A 275 -6.00 7.90 4.48
C LYS A 275 -6.64 6.55 4.25
N VAL A 276 -6.00 5.49 4.75
CA VAL A 276 -6.54 4.13 4.66
C VAL A 276 -7.85 4.02 5.46
N TYR A 277 -7.91 4.58 6.66
CA TYR A 277 -9.15 4.62 7.44
C TYR A 277 -10.28 5.35 6.71
N ILE A 278 -10.04 6.58 6.23
CA ILE A 278 -11.09 7.38 5.55
C ILE A 278 -11.58 6.63 4.31
N ALA A 279 -10.66 6.11 3.49
CA ALA A 279 -11.02 5.32 2.32
C ALA A 279 -11.87 4.09 2.69
N THR A 280 -11.49 3.38 3.76
CA THR A 280 -12.19 2.16 4.22
C THR A 280 -13.57 2.48 4.80
N SER A 281 -13.69 3.55 5.59
CA SER A 281 -14.97 4.02 6.12
C SER A 281 -15.94 4.36 5.00
N ASN A 282 -15.50 5.16 4.02
CA ASN A 282 -16.31 5.53 2.86
C ASN A 282 -16.67 4.30 1.99
N ALA A 283 -15.79 3.32 1.90
CA ALA A 283 -16.06 2.09 1.16
C ALA A 283 -17.07 1.20 1.91
N LEU A 284 -17.04 1.18 3.25
CA LEU A 284 -18.00 0.43 4.05
C LEU A 284 -19.43 0.96 3.88
N GLU A 285 -19.60 2.28 3.81
CA GLU A 285 -20.90 2.93 3.57
C GLU A 285 -21.54 2.51 2.22
N ARG A 286 -20.73 2.06 1.26
CA ARG A 286 -21.21 1.59 -0.05
C ARG A 286 -21.68 0.13 -0.03
N ILE A 287 -21.33 -0.64 1.00
CA ILE A 287 -21.78 -2.03 1.15
C ILE A 287 -23.27 -2.03 1.52
N SER A 288 -24.11 -2.71 0.73
CA SER A 288 -25.56 -2.65 0.92
C SER A 288 -25.99 -3.28 2.26
N LYS A 289 -27.14 -2.84 2.81
CA LYS A 289 -27.70 -3.42 4.04
C LYS A 289 -27.96 -4.93 3.92
N GLU A 290 -28.36 -5.38 2.75
CA GLU A 290 -28.56 -6.80 2.45
C GLU A 290 -27.24 -7.57 2.55
N GLN A 291 -26.18 -7.07 1.92
CA GLN A 291 -24.85 -7.65 2.02
C GLN A 291 -24.38 -7.67 3.47
N GLN A 292 -24.51 -6.56 4.20
CA GLN A 292 -24.16 -6.50 5.61
C GLN A 292 -24.90 -7.55 6.45
N GLY A 293 -26.21 -7.73 6.22
CA GLY A 293 -27.01 -8.77 6.89
C GLY A 293 -26.46 -10.18 6.64
N CYS A 294 -26.12 -10.51 5.39
CA CYS A 294 -25.49 -11.78 5.05
C CYS A 294 -24.10 -11.96 5.70
N LEU A 295 -23.31 -10.90 5.77
CA LEU A 295 -21.95 -10.93 6.34
C LEU A 295 -21.95 -11.08 7.86
N THR A 296 -23.00 -10.61 8.54
CA THR A 296 -23.19 -10.77 9.99
C THR A 296 -23.81 -12.10 10.38
N ALA A 297 -24.14 -12.95 9.41
CA ALA A 297 -24.68 -14.29 9.63
C ALA A 297 -23.69 -15.37 9.14
N GLY A 298 -23.92 -16.62 9.52
CA GLY A 298 -23.19 -17.78 9.00
C GLY A 298 -21.70 -17.81 9.36
N TRP A 299 -20.87 -18.32 8.44
CA TRP A 299 -19.42 -18.46 8.65
C TRP A 299 -18.65 -17.16 8.36
N GLN A 300 -19.21 -16.28 7.54
CA GLN A 300 -18.61 -15.00 7.14
C GLN A 300 -18.40 -14.07 8.34
N GLN A 301 -19.29 -14.13 9.34
CA GLN A 301 -19.23 -13.30 10.55
C GLN A 301 -17.88 -13.43 11.29
N LYS A 302 -17.23 -14.60 11.18
CA LYS A 302 -15.90 -14.86 11.76
C LYS A 302 -14.82 -13.88 11.26
N TYR A 303 -14.97 -13.40 10.02
CA TYR A 303 -14.03 -12.49 9.38
C TYR A 303 -14.56 -11.06 9.33
N TRP A 304 -15.88 -10.90 9.13
CA TRP A 304 -16.53 -9.60 9.02
C TRP A 304 -16.63 -8.86 10.35
N ASN A 305 -17.07 -9.53 11.42
CA ASN A 305 -17.30 -8.87 12.71
C ASN A 305 -16.00 -8.30 13.31
N PRO A 306 -14.87 -9.04 13.32
CA PRO A 306 -13.60 -8.47 13.82
C PRO A 306 -13.13 -7.26 13.00
N PHE A 307 -13.34 -7.29 11.67
CA PHE A 307 -12.98 -6.19 10.78
C PHE A 307 -13.81 -4.93 11.10
N VAL A 308 -15.13 -5.05 11.18
CA VAL A 308 -16.02 -3.93 11.51
C VAL A 308 -15.76 -3.42 12.93
N ALA A 309 -15.56 -4.31 13.90
CA ALA A 309 -15.20 -3.93 15.27
C ALA A 309 -13.91 -3.11 15.31
N THR A 310 -12.88 -3.51 14.55
CA THR A 310 -11.61 -2.76 14.44
C THR A 310 -11.83 -1.39 13.81
N LEU A 311 -12.65 -1.29 12.75
CA LEU A 311 -12.98 -0.02 12.12
C LEU A 311 -13.69 0.94 13.09
N ASN A 312 -14.71 0.43 13.81
CA ASN A 312 -15.47 1.19 14.80
C ASN A 312 -14.56 1.65 15.96
N PHE A 313 -13.63 0.80 16.39
CA PHE A 313 -12.63 1.16 17.39
C PHE A 313 -11.77 2.35 16.91
N HIS A 314 -11.28 2.30 15.67
CA HIS A 314 -10.53 3.41 15.08
C HIS A 314 -11.39 4.68 14.88
N GLU A 315 -12.67 4.53 14.55
CA GLU A 315 -13.61 5.65 14.46
C GLU A 315 -13.80 6.32 15.83
N ASN A 316 -14.04 5.55 16.88
CA ASN A 316 -14.17 6.07 18.24
C ASN A 316 -12.88 6.77 18.69
N ALA A 317 -11.72 6.16 18.44
CA ALA A 317 -10.42 6.77 18.73
C ALA A 317 -10.22 8.08 17.97
N ARG A 318 -10.64 8.15 16.71
CA ARG A 318 -10.58 9.39 15.92
C ARG A 318 -11.56 10.43 16.42
N LYS A 319 -12.80 10.09 16.73
CA LYS A 319 -13.79 11.02 17.32
C LYS A 319 -13.29 11.61 18.64
N MET A 320 -12.67 10.79 19.49
CA MET A 320 -12.02 11.29 20.71
C MET A 320 -10.85 12.23 20.41
N TRP A 321 -10.13 11.98 19.32
CA TRP A 321 -9.00 12.78 18.90
C TRP A 321 -9.38 14.08 18.13
N THR A 322 -10.44 14.06 17.32
CA THR A 322 -10.88 15.17 16.43
C THR A 322 -12.08 15.96 16.94
N GLY A 323 -12.96 15.37 17.75
CA GLY A 323 -14.22 15.96 18.17
C GLY A 323 -14.09 17.07 19.22
N CYS A 324 -14.62 18.25 18.87
CA CYS A 324 -15.07 19.33 19.77
C CYS A 324 -16.15 18.76 20.72
N ASP A 325 -16.09 18.89 22.04
CA ASP A 325 -16.29 20.12 22.81
C ASP A 325 -15.55 20.08 24.17
N MET A 326 -14.53 19.24 24.25
CA MET A 326 -13.81 18.98 25.46
C MET A 326 -12.32 18.96 25.11
N HIS A 327 -11.61 20.05 25.42
CA HIS A 327 -10.15 20.13 25.59
C HIS A 327 -9.59 19.10 26.60
N ILE A 328 -10.38 18.11 26.98
CA ILE A 328 -10.23 17.25 28.14
C ILE A 328 -9.71 15.87 27.73
N ASN A 329 -9.68 15.51 26.44
CA ASN A 329 -9.27 14.16 25.99
C ASN A 329 -8.13 14.10 24.93
N LYS A 330 -7.59 15.23 24.45
CA LYS A 330 -6.35 15.17 23.68
C LYS A 330 -5.21 14.87 24.66
N LEU A 331 -4.47 13.79 24.41
CA LEU A 331 -3.26 13.50 25.18
C LEU A 331 -2.28 14.67 25.01
N HIS A 332 -2.11 15.45 26.08
CA HIS A 332 -1.10 16.50 26.16
C HIS A 332 0.24 15.83 26.40
N ILE A 333 1.09 15.82 25.38
CA ILE A 333 2.43 15.24 25.46
C ILE A 333 3.41 16.39 25.71
N CYS A 334 4.26 16.23 26.72
CA CYS A 334 5.28 17.20 27.08
C CYS A 334 6.62 16.49 27.28
N ASP A 335 7.64 16.91 26.55
CA ASP A 335 9.01 16.37 26.62
C ASP A 335 9.88 17.11 27.66
N ASN A 336 9.38 18.19 28.27
CA ASN A 336 10.10 18.87 29.33
C ASN A 336 10.24 17.94 30.55
N LEU A 337 11.46 17.52 30.87
CA LEU A 337 11.74 16.59 31.96
C LEU A 337 11.33 17.14 33.34
N ASN A 338 11.25 18.45 33.50
CA ASN A 338 10.81 19.12 34.73
C ASN A 338 9.27 19.26 34.82
N HIS A 339 8.52 18.76 33.83
CA HIS A 339 7.06 18.88 33.78
C HIS A 339 6.38 18.25 35.00
N HIS A 340 6.81 17.06 35.43
CA HIS A 340 6.19 16.33 36.55
C HIS A 340 6.56 16.89 37.93
N ALA A 341 7.66 17.64 38.05
CA ALA A 341 8.04 18.29 39.30
C ALA A 341 7.10 19.45 39.66
N LYS A 342 6.32 19.96 38.69
CA LYS A 342 5.34 21.03 38.87
C LYS A 342 3.94 20.44 38.97
N THR A 343 3.49 20.21 40.19
CA THR A 343 2.15 19.69 40.50
C THR A 343 1.06 20.55 39.83
N ARG A 344 0.28 19.94 38.93
CA ARG A 344 -1.11 20.29 38.53
C ARG A 344 -1.46 21.71 38.01
N GLN A 345 -0.51 22.60 37.74
CA GLN A 345 -0.81 23.92 37.11
C GLN A 345 -0.49 23.98 35.60
N ALA A 346 -0.56 22.85 34.89
CA ALA A 346 -0.58 22.90 33.43
C ALA A 346 -1.93 23.52 33.00
N SER A 347 -1.90 24.76 32.55
CA SER A 347 -3.05 25.40 31.90
C SER A 347 -3.52 24.49 30.75
N ASN A 348 -4.74 23.95 30.87
CA ASN A 348 -5.39 23.09 29.86
C ASN A 348 -5.68 23.82 28.52
N ASP A 349 -5.19 25.04 28.35
CA ASP A 349 -5.67 25.98 27.35
C ASP A 349 -4.81 26.02 26.07
N HIS A 350 -3.74 25.22 26.03
CA HIS A 350 -2.82 25.20 24.89
C HIS A 350 -2.66 23.77 24.37
N GLY A 351 -3.09 23.55 23.12
CA GLY A 351 -2.80 22.29 22.42
C GLY A 351 -1.28 22.07 22.34
N SER A 352 -0.85 20.79 22.40
CA SER A 352 0.55 20.41 22.31
C SER A 352 1.25 21.06 21.10
N ARG A 353 2.37 21.72 21.33
CA ARG A 353 3.18 22.41 20.32
C ARG A 353 4.46 21.64 20.06
N VAL A 354 5.01 21.77 18.85
CA VAL A 354 6.31 21.18 18.50
C VAL A 354 7.38 22.25 18.38
N CYS A 355 8.62 21.92 18.72
CA CYS A 355 9.76 22.79 18.47
C CYS A 355 9.87 23.05 16.95
N SER A 356 9.84 24.32 16.54
CA SER A 356 9.84 24.72 15.12
C SER A 356 11.11 24.33 14.36
N ASN A 357 12.23 24.12 15.05
CA ASN A 357 13.48 23.74 14.42
C ASN A 357 13.61 22.21 14.21
N CYS A 358 13.50 21.43 15.29
CA CYS A 358 13.68 19.99 15.18
C CYS A 358 12.40 19.25 14.74
N LEU A 359 11.20 19.79 15.05
CA LEU A 359 9.90 19.13 14.89
C LEU A 359 9.80 17.76 15.60
N VAL A 360 10.65 17.53 16.60
CA VAL A 360 10.72 16.30 17.40
C VAL A 360 10.16 16.54 18.80
N ALA A 361 10.68 17.55 19.50
CA ALA A 361 10.29 17.84 20.86
C ALA A 361 8.90 18.50 20.92
N MET A 362 8.09 18.06 21.89
CA MET A 362 6.68 18.41 22.07
C MET A 362 6.46 19.04 23.44
N TYR A 363 5.64 20.08 23.51
CA TYR A 363 5.41 20.85 24.73
C TYR A 363 3.94 21.18 24.91
N CYS A 364 3.43 21.02 26.13
CA CYS A 364 2.08 21.45 26.47
C CYS A 364 1.94 22.98 26.52
N SER A 365 3.04 23.73 26.69
CA SER A 365 3.01 25.19 26.74
C SER A 365 4.35 25.83 26.31
N PRO A 366 4.36 27.13 25.94
CA PRO A 366 5.58 27.88 25.68
C PRO A 366 6.55 27.93 26.88
N GLU A 367 6.03 27.88 28.11
CA GLU A 367 6.82 27.90 29.34
C GLU A 367 7.61 26.61 29.46
N CYS A 368 6.96 25.46 29.23
CA CYS A 368 7.65 24.17 29.21
C CYS A 368 8.72 24.12 28.12
N GLN A 369 8.44 24.69 26.94
CA GLN A 369 9.43 24.78 25.87
C GLN A 369 10.62 25.66 26.28
N ARG A 370 10.39 26.83 26.89
CA ARG A 370 11.44 27.77 27.26
C ARG A 370 12.36 27.19 28.33
N GLU A 371 11.78 26.54 29.33
CA GLU A 371 12.52 25.86 30.39
C GLU A 371 13.38 24.73 29.84
N ASP A 372 12.78 23.82 29.07
CA ASP A 372 13.51 22.71 28.46
C ASP A 372 14.57 23.20 27.48
N TRP A 373 14.31 24.28 26.74
CA TRP A 373 15.29 24.92 25.86
C TRP A 373 16.55 25.37 26.60
N ILE A 374 16.38 26.00 27.77
CA ILE A 374 17.51 26.47 28.59
C ILE A 374 18.24 25.29 29.22
N GLY A 375 17.51 24.31 29.75
CA GLY A 375 18.08 23.19 30.50
C GLY A 375 18.76 22.14 29.62
N PHE A 376 18.11 21.72 28.53
CA PHE A 376 18.48 20.51 27.80
C PHE A 376 18.34 20.64 26.27
N HIS A 377 17.15 21.00 25.77
CA HIS A 377 16.80 20.84 24.35
C HIS A 377 17.68 21.62 23.39
N ARG A 378 18.21 22.79 23.78
CA ARG A 378 19.08 23.59 22.89
C ARG A 378 20.30 22.80 22.40
N GLN A 379 20.86 21.92 23.23
CA GLN A 379 22.07 21.15 22.90
C GLN A 379 21.77 19.96 21.99
N GLU A 380 20.58 19.35 22.12
CA GLU A 380 20.16 18.19 21.32
C GLU A 380 19.29 18.54 20.10
N CYS A 381 18.83 19.79 19.96
CA CYS A 381 17.91 20.19 18.91
C CYS A 381 18.43 19.86 17.50
N GLY A 382 19.72 20.08 17.26
CA GLY A 382 20.39 19.78 15.99
C GLY A 382 20.44 18.28 15.68
N SER A 383 20.86 17.45 16.64
CA SER A 383 20.93 16.00 16.47
C SER A 383 19.52 15.39 16.31
N ARG A 384 18.52 15.86 17.05
CA ARG A 384 17.12 15.45 16.89
C ARG A 384 16.57 15.81 15.51
N ARG A 385 16.93 16.99 14.96
CA ARG A 385 16.54 17.36 13.59
C ARG A 385 17.13 16.40 12.56
N LEU A 386 18.41 16.04 12.69
CA LEU A 386 19.06 15.06 11.81
C LEU A 386 18.41 13.68 11.94
N ALA A 387 18.17 13.21 13.18
CA ALA A 387 17.48 11.94 13.43
C ALA A 387 16.09 11.90 12.78
N ARG A 388 15.31 12.99 12.86
CA ARG A 388 14.04 13.12 12.15
C ARG A 388 14.22 12.99 10.64
N ILE A 389 15.17 13.71 10.04
CA ILE A 389 15.40 13.66 8.59
C ILE A 389 15.81 12.25 8.17
N HIS A 390 16.72 11.60 8.89
CA HIS A 390 17.11 10.21 8.64
C HIS A 390 15.91 9.26 8.75
N GLY A 391 15.10 9.39 9.79
CA GLY A 391 13.89 8.59 9.95
C GLY A 391 12.86 8.82 8.83
N GLN A 392 12.73 10.05 8.33
CA GLN A 392 11.87 10.36 7.18
C GLN A 392 12.39 9.72 5.89
N LEU A 393 13.71 9.75 5.67
CA LEU A 393 14.34 9.11 4.51
C LEU A 393 14.22 7.57 4.57
N GLN A 394 14.20 7.01 5.77
CA GLN A 394 13.99 5.57 6.02
C GLN A 394 12.51 5.20 6.16
N SER A 395 11.59 6.17 6.00
CA SER A 395 10.15 6.01 6.24
C SER A 395 9.79 5.36 7.58
N SER A 396 10.63 5.56 8.60
CA SER A 396 10.46 5.10 9.98
C SER A 396 10.04 6.22 10.94
N TRP A 397 9.93 7.46 10.44
CA TRP A 397 9.55 8.61 11.24
C TRP A 397 8.04 8.67 11.52
N VAL A 398 7.69 8.69 12.81
CA VAL A 398 6.32 8.91 13.29
C VAL A 398 6.16 10.38 13.70
N SER A 399 5.26 11.10 13.03
CA SER A 399 4.97 12.51 13.36
C SER A 399 4.33 12.64 14.75
N HIS A 400 4.43 13.81 15.40
CA HIS A 400 3.74 14.09 16.67
C HIS A 400 2.24 13.79 16.60
N THR A 401 1.58 14.23 15.53
CA THR A 401 0.16 13.99 15.27
C THR A 401 -0.15 12.50 15.28
N GLN A 402 0.68 11.70 14.60
CA GLN A 402 0.54 10.25 14.55
C GLN A 402 0.84 9.60 15.92
N LYS A 403 1.86 10.06 16.64
CA LYS A 403 2.17 9.57 18.01
C LYS A 403 1.01 9.82 18.97
N SER A 404 0.48 11.04 18.99
CA SER A 404 -0.66 11.41 19.83
C SER A 404 -1.87 10.53 19.53
N TYR A 405 -2.18 10.32 18.24
CA TYR A 405 -3.25 9.41 17.83
C TYR A 405 -3.00 7.96 18.28
N LEU A 406 -1.81 7.42 18.04
CA LEU A 406 -1.47 6.05 18.44
C LEU A 406 -1.51 5.86 19.95
N LEU A 407 -1.09 6.86 20.73
CA LEU A 407 -1.23 6.82 22.18
C LEU A 407 -2.70 6.89 22.61
N SER A 408 -3.55 7.68 21.94
CA SER A 408 -5.00 7.67 22.21
C SER A 408 -5.61 6.30 21.95
N VAL A 409 -5.21 5.65 20.85
CA VAL A 409 -5.60 4.28 20.51
C VAL A 409 -5.15 3.29 21.58
N LEU A 410 -3.90 3.36 22.03
CA LEU A 410 -3.36 2.49 23.09
C LEU A 410 -4.07 2.70 24.42
N THR A 411 -4.29 3.95 24.82
CA THR A 411 -5.01 4.30 26.05
C THR A 411 -6.42 3.73 26.02
N MET A 412 -7.15 3.87 24.91
CA MET A 412 -8.47 3.24 24.75
C MET A 412 -8.41 1.72 24.82
N ALA A 413 -7.46 1.08 24.14
CA ALA A 413 -7.33 -0.37 24.16
C ALA A 413 -7.06 -0.91 25.58
N LEU A 414 -6.25 -0.19 26.37
CA LEU A 414 -6.01 -0.51 27.77
C LEU A 414 -7.29 -0.35 28.61
N PHE A 415 -8.03 0.76 28.44
CA PHE A 415 -9.29 0.95 29.15
C PHE A 415 -10.34 -0.12 28.81
N ASP A 416 -10.51 -0.47 27.54
CA ASP A 416 -11.44 -1.53 27.11
C ASP A 416 -11.07 -2.88 27.76
N ARG A 417 -9.77 -3.18 27.85
CA ARG A 417 -9.26 -4.40 28.49
C ARG A 417 -9.52 -4.43 29.99
N GLU A 418 -9.13 -3.38 30.71
CA GLU A 418 -9.23 -3.32 32.18
C GLU A 418 -10.68 -3.25 32.66
N LEU A 419 -11.57 -2.62 31.87
CA LEU A 419 -12.99 -2.48 32.21
C LEU A 419 -13.86 -3.66 31.72
N GLY A 420 -13.26 -4.69 31.10
CA GLY A 420 -13.98 -5.85 30.58
C GLY A 420 -14.98 -5.52 29.46
N ASN A 421 -14.89 -4.33 28.87
CA ASN A 421 -15.85 -3.84 27.89
C ASN A 421 -15.40 -4.21 26.49
N ALA A 422 -16.04 -5.23 25.91
CA ALA A 422 -16.00 -5.45 24.47
C ALA A 422 -16.79 -4.33 23.74
N GLY A 423 -16.15 -3.19 23.51
CA GLY A 423 -16.51 -2.23 22.45
C GLY A 423 -17.78 -1.40 22.63
N THR A 424 -18.43 -1.36 23.80
CA THR A 424 -19.63 -0.54 24.00
C THR A 424 -19.73 0.07 25.39
N ARG A 425 -19.13 1.26 25.60
CA ARG A 425 -19.70 2.41 26.33
C ARG A 425 -18.63 3.49 26.54
N PHE A 426 -18.95 4.69 26.08
CA PHE A 426 -18.24 5.91 26.42
C PHE A 426 -18.39 6.20 27.92
N LEU A 427 -17.29 6.44 28.62
CA LEU A 427 -17.32 7.19 29.89
C LEU A 427 -16.70 8.57 29.64
N PRO A 428 -17.50 9.66 29.76
CA PRO A 428 -16.94 10.99 29.93
C PRO A 428 -16.09 11.02 31.20
N ARG A 429 -14.99 11.77 31.18
CA ARG A 429 -13.98 11.89 32.26
C ARG A 429 -14.53 12.14 33.67
N LYS A 430 -15.79 12.59 33.81
CA LYS A 430 -16.47 12.74 35.10
C LYS A 430 -16.54 11.45 35.93
N VAL A 431 -16.58 10.27 35.31
CA VAL A 431 -16.63 9.00 36.07
C VAL A 431 -15.23 8.56 36.53
N ILE A 432 -14.18 8.97 35.82
CA ILE A 432 -12.79 8.60 36.14
C ILE A 432 -12.29 9.34 37.40
N ASP A 433 -12.69 10.60 37.59
CA ASP A 433 -12.29 11.35 38.78
C ASP A 433 -12.96 10.80 40.05
N ASP A 434 -14.21 10.32 39.98
CA ASP A 434 -14.94 9.79 41.14
C ASP A 434 -14.55 8.32 41.49
N GLU A 435 -14.20 7.47 40.51
CA GLU A 435 -13.78 6.07 40.79
C GLU A 435 -12.28 5.94 41.11
N ILE A 436 -11.40 6.79 40.55
CA ILE A 436 -9.96 6.75 40.88
C ILE A 436 -9.67 7.43 42.24
N LEU A 437 -10.53 8.32 42.72
CA LEU A 437 -10.46 8.84 44.09
C LEU A 437 -10.72 7.77 45.16
N MET A 438 -11.31 6.62 44.81
CA MET A 438 -11.60 5.52 45.75
C MET A 438 -10.49 4.47 45.88
N THR A 439 -9.43 4.51 45.07
CA THR A 439 -8.39 3.44 45.09
C THR A 439 -6.99 3.91 45.52
N GLY A 440 -6.83 5.21 45.80
CA GLY A 440 -5.55 5.78 46.24
C GLY A 440 -5.18 5.57 47.72
N THR A 441 -6.13 5.15 48.57
CA THR A 441 -5.90 5.03 50.03
C THR A 441 -5.63 3.60 50.53
N ASP A 442 -5.87 2.58 49.71
CA ASP A 442 -5.71 1.18 50.16
C ASP A 442 -4.32 0.60 49.89
N TYR A 443 -3.56 1.17 48.93
CA TYR A 443 -2.19 0.70 48.66
C TYR A 443 -1.19 1.07 49.77
N ALA A 444 -1.48 2.12 50.55
CA ALA A 444 -0.62 2.54 51.67
C ALA A 444 -0.87 1.78 52.98
N ARG A 445 -2.01 1.07 53.12
CA ARG A 445 -2.31 0.24 54.30
C ARG A 445 -1.66 -1.15 54.22
N LEU A 446 -1.37 -1.64 53.02
CA LEU A 446 -0.77 -2.97 52.83
C LEU A 446 0.76 -3.01 53.06
N THR A 447 1.42 -1.86 53.18
CA THR A 447 2.89 -1.79 53.38
C THR A 447 3.32 -1.33 54.78
N LYS A 448 2.40 -1.18 55.74
CA LYS A 448 2.72 -0.69 57.11
C LYS A 448 2.15 -1.53 58.27
N GLY A 449 1.75 -2.77 58.04
CA GLY A 449 1.27 -3.68 59.10
C GLY A 449 2.06 -4.98 59.15
N GLY A 450 3.31 -4.94 59.57
CA GLY A 450 4.19 -6.11 59.61
C GLY A 450 5.33 -5.98 60.61
N SER A 451 5.01 -5.63 61.86
CA SER A 451 5.93 -5.81 62.99
C SER A 451 5.14 -5.74 64.30
N SER A 452 5.29 -6.79 65.14
CA SER A 452 4.62 -7.12 66.42
C SER A 452 3.44 -8.08 66.22
N GLU A 453 3.38 -9.31 66.74
CA GLU A 453 3.94 -9.88 67.97
C GLU A 453 4.19 -11.40 67.82
N GLN A 454 5.31 -11.89 68.34
CA GLN A 454 5.44 -13.26 68.87
C GLN A 454 5.73 -13.12 70.37
N SER A 455 4.78 -13.55 71.18
CA SER A 455 4.97 -14.17 72.49
C SER A 455 3.91 -15.25 72.66
#